data_AF-A0A401ZYC6-F1
#
_entry.id   AF-A0A401ZYC6-F1
#
_cell.length_a   1.000
_cell.length_b   1.000
_cell.length_c   1.000
_cell.angle_alpha   90.00
_cell.angle_beta   90.00
_cell.angle_gamma   90.00
#
_symmetry.space_group_name_H-M   'P 1'
#
loop_
_entity.id
_entity.type
_entity.pdbx_description
1 polymer ?
#
loop_
_entity_poly.entity_id
_entity_poly.type
_entity_poly.pdbx_seq_one_letter_code
_entity_poly.pdbx_strand_id
1 'polypeptide(L)'
;MKRRIIGIICLLCALSLLILIPLLAFTSSGEGFLTSAGILDPTPTPTPIPYPTLPPATPIPPITPQPILTVQGAPPPLAARMSYLIDADTGHVLADTNGERPVPMASTTKIITALIAIQSGKLDQMITVKQDAIDRVGYHSDGSTDGSSAYLKVGEQIKLKDLLYGLMLPSGDDAAVAIADALGGSTETFVQRMNLFTFRLGLFQTHYVNPDGLTQDELNGQHYTTAADLTRLATYAMKIPFFAQIVQTPSYSTANHVWTNTNLLLSTYPGMNGIKTGHTDAAGWCLVFSATRNGHHLIGAILDSSSQVTRDSDTKALLDWGFNLPVRPPN
;
A
#
# COMPACT_ATOMS: atom_id res chain seq x y z
N MET A 1 68.10 -21.66 20.76
CA MET A 1 67.22 -22.10 19.66
C MET A 1 65.97 -22.86 20.13
N LYS A 2 66.11 -23.93 20.93
CA LYS A 2 64.99 -24.82 21.33
C LYS A 2 63.80 -24.13 22.01
N ARG A 3 64.01 -23.15 22.91
CA ARG A 3 62.91 -22.45 23.63
C ARG A 3 62.04 -21.56 22.73
N ARG A 4 62.63 -20.92 21.71
CA ARG A 4 61.87 -20.08 20.76
C ARG A 4 61.03 -20.94 19.81
N ILE A 5 61.57 -22.09 19.39
CA ILE A 5 60.84 -23.05 18.55
C ILE A 5 59.64 -23.63 19.32
N ILE A 6 59.83 -24.01 20.60
CA ILE A 6 58.73 -24.49 21.44
C ILE A 6 57.66 -23.39 21.63
N GLY A 7 58.06 -22.15 21.87
CA GLY A 7 57.12 -21.03 22.01
C GLY A 7 56.29 -20.78 20.75
N ILE A 8 56.91 -20.85 19.57
CA ILE A 8 56.21 -20.69 18.28
C ILE A 8 55.24 -21.85 18.04
N ILE A 9 55.63 -23.10 18.35
CA ILE A 9 54.75 -24.26 18.21
C ILE A 9 53.53 -24.14 19.14
N CYS A 10 53.73 -23.79 20.41
CA CYS A 10 52.61 -23.60 21.34
C CYS A 10 51.66 -22.47 20.90
N LEU A 11 52.19 -21.37 20.37
CA LEU A 11 51.39 -20.25 19.87
C LEU A 11 50.56 -20.66 18.64
N LEU A 12 51.16 -21.40 17.69
CA LEU A 12 50.46 -21.90 16.51
C LEU A 12 49.37 -22.92 16.86
N CYS A 13 49.61 -23.79 17.86
CA CYS A 13 48.59 -24.70 18.37
C CYS A 13 47.43 -23.95 19.07
N ALA A 14 47.73 -22.89 19.81
CA ALA A 14 46.69 -22.08 20.45
C ALA A 14 45.82 -21.32 19.42
N LEU A 15 46.46 -20.74 18.39
CA LEU A 15 45.76 -20.05 17.30
C LEU A 15 44.93 -21.02 16.44
N SER A 16 45.40 -22.23 16.18
CA SER A 16 44.61 -23.21 15.43
C SER A 16 43.38 -23.67 16.22
N LEU A 17 43.49 -23.85 17.54
CA LEU A 17 42.34 -24.16 18.40
C LEU A 17 41.31 -23.02 18.43
N LEU A 18 41.77 -21.77 18.49
CA LEU A 18 40.90 -20.58 18.48
C LEU A 18 40.06 -20.44 17.19
N ILE A 19 40.56 -20.93 16.06
CA ILE A 19 39.86 -20.84 14.76
C ILE A 19 39.02 -22.10 14.49
N LEU A 20 39.50 -23.28 14.89
CA LEU A 20 38.84 -24.55 14.57
C LEU A 20 37.60 -24.81 15.44
N ILE A 21 37.60 -24.37 16.71
CA ILE A 21 36.48 -24.59 17.64
C ILE A 21 35.20 -23.85 17.20
N PRO A 22 35.23 -22.55 16.82
CA PRO A 22 34.06 -21.88 16.27
C PRO A 22 33.56 -22.51 14.97
N LEU A 23 34.45 -22.93 14.08
CA LEU A 23 34.06 -23.57 12.82
C LEU A 23 33.35 -24.91 13.03
N LEU A 24 33.83 -25.72 13.97
CA LEU A 24 33.20 -27.00 14.31
C LEU A 24 31.82 -26.80 14.94
N ALA A 25 31.62 -25.74 15.73
CA ALA A 25 30.34 -25.41 16.35
C ALA A 25 29.22 -25.07 15.33
N PHE A 26 29.55 -24.77 14.06
CA PHE A 26 28.56 -24.51 13.00
C PHE A 26 28.38 -25.67 12.02
N THR A 27 28.93 -26.85 12.33
CA THR A 27 28.73 -28.06 11.53
C THR A 27 28.04 -29.12 12.39
N SER A 28 27.07 -29.85 11.83
CA SER A 28 26.33 -30.88 12.55
C SER A 28 27.22 -31.99 13.12
N SER A 29 28.33 -32.28 12.43
CA SER A 29 29.35 -33.23 12.89
C SER A 29 30.25 -32.68 13.99
N GLY A 30 30.52 -31.37 13.99
CA GLY A 30 31.42 -30.71 14.95
C GLY A 30 30.75 -30.43 16.29
N GLU A 31 29.45 -30.10 16.31
CA GLU A 31 28.68 -30.01 17.56
C GLU A 31 28.74 -31.32 18.36
N GLY A 32 28.48 -32.45 17.71
CA GLY A 32 28.52 -33.77 18.38
C GLY A 32 29.87 -34.11 19.02
N PHE A 33 30.97 -33.73 18.35
CA PHE A 33 32.31 -33.92 18.92
C PHE A 33 32.56 -32.99 20.12
N LEU A 34 32.22 -31.71 20.02
CA LEU A 34 32.41 -30.72 21.09
C LEU A 34 31.55 -31.01 22.33
N THR A 35 30.33 -31.55 22.16
CA THR A 35 29.49 -32.01 23.26
C THR A 35 30.07 -33.26 23.92
N SER A 36 30.60 -34.23 23.15
CA SER A 36 31.25 -35.43 23.70
C SER A 36 32.54 -35.13 24.48
N ALA A 37 33.25 -34.07 24.09
CA ALA A 37 34.47 -33.59 24.74
C ALA A 37 34.20 -32.68 25.95
N GLY A 38 32.93 -32.40 26.29
CA GLY A 38 32.55 -31.56 27.43
C GLY A 38 32.86 -30.06 27.25
N ILE A 39 33.05 -29.60 26.01
CA ILE A 39 33.35 -28.19 25.68
C ILE A 39 32.06 -27.37 25.52
N LEU A 40 30.97 -28.02 25.08
CA LEU A 40 29.63 -27.43 24.99
C LEU A 40 28.67 -28.22 25.87
N ASP A 41 27.86 -27.53 26.67
CA ASP A 41 26.74 -28.15 27.39
C ASP A 41 25.73 -28.68 26.37
N PRO A 42 25.16 -29.88 26.57
CA PRO A 42 24.11 -30.38 25.71
C PRO A 42 22.91 -29.43 25.77
N THR A 43 22.56 -28.85 24.62
CA THR A 43 21.35 -28.02 24.50
C THR A 43 20.16 -28.83 25.02
N PRO A 44 19.38 -28.31 25.99
CA PRO A 44 18.24 -29.05 26.52
C PRO A 44 17.32 -29.40 25.36
N THR A 45 17.05 -30.70 25.18
CA THR A 45 16.08 -31.16 24.19
C THR A 45 14.76 -30.46 24.51
N PRO A 46 14.19 -29.65 23.60
CA PRO A 46 12.93 -29.00 23.86
C PRO A 46 11.89 -30.09 24.12
N THR A 47 11.28 -30.07 25.30
CA THR A 47 10.12 -30.91 25.61
C THR A 47 9.09 -30.67 24.51
N PRO A 48 8.63 -31.71 23.78
CA PRO A 48 7.61 -31.52 22.76
C PRO A 48 6.39 -30.89 23.43
N ILE A 49 6.14 -29.62 23.11
CA ILE A 49 4.90 -28.94 23.49
C ILE A 49 3.80 -29.70 22.73
N PRO A 50 2.77 -30.24 23.41
CA PRO A 50 1.65 -30.84 22.70
C PRO A 50 1.10 -29.81 21.73
N TYR A 51 1.10 -30.13 20.44
CA TYR A 51 0.43 -29.30 19.45
C TYR A 51 -1.03 -29.18 19.90
N PRO A 52 -1.58 -27.96 20.07
CA PRO A 52 -3.01 -27.82 20.29
C PRO A 52 -3.72 -28.54 19.14
N THR A 53 -4.55 -29.51 19.47
CA THR A 53 -5.41 -30.17 18.48
C THR A 53 -6.22 -29.07 17.81
N LEU A 54 -6.01 -28.89 16.50
CA LEU A 54 -6.83 -27.95 15.74
C LEU A 54 -8.29 -28.32 15.98
N PRO A 55 -9.17 -27.35 16.33
CA PRO A 55 -10.59 -27.62 16.42
C PRO A 55 -11.06 -28.23 15.08
N PRO A 56 -12.07 -29.11 15.10
CA PRO A 56 -12.65 -29.64 13.87
C PRO A 56 -12.94 -28.48 12.93
N ALA A 57 -12.50 -28.58 11.67
CA ALA A 57 -12.78 -27.57 10.67
C ALA A 57 -14.29 -27.33 10.65
N THR A 58 -14.72 -26.10 10.97
CA THR A 58 -16.11 -25.71 10.79
C THR A 58 -16.49 -25.97 9.34
N PRO A 59 -17.63 -26.64 9.06
CA PRO A 59 -18.08 -26.84 7.70
C PRO A 59 -18.10 -25.48 6.99
N ILE A 60 -17.35 -25.37 5.89
CA ILE A 60 -17.42 -24.19 5.04
C ILE A 60 -18.87 -24.15 4.53
N PRO A 61 -19.64 -23.08 4.80
CA PRO A 61 -20.99 -22.99 4.27
C PRO A 61 -20.95 -23.14 2.74
N PRO A 62 -21.93 -23.83 2.12
CA PRO A 62 -21.94 -23.99 0.67
C PRO A 62 -21.86 -22.61 0.02
N ILE A 63 -20.82 -22.39 -0.79
CA ILE A 63 -20.64 -21.16 -1.56
C ILE A 63 -21.81 -21.08 -2.52
N THR A 64 -22.77 -20.19 -2.24
CA THR A 64 -23.87 -19.96 -3.16
C THR A 64 -23.30 -19.23 -4.37
N PRO A 65 -23.40 -19.79 -5.58
CA PRO A 65 -22.83 -19.18 -6.78
C PRO A 65 -23.41 -17.76 -6.96
N GLN A 66 -22.57 -16.73 -6.83
CA GLN A 66 -22.99 -15.34 -7.05
C GLN A 66 -23.03 -15.06 -8.55
N PRO A 67 -24.06 -14.39 -9.10
CA PRO A 67 -24.08 -14.01 -10.50
C PRO A 67 -22.81 -13.21 -10.86
N ILE A 68 -22.11 -13.62 -11.91
CA ILE A 68 -20.83 -13.02 -12.32
C ILE A 68 -21.05 -12.16 -13.57
N LEU A 69 -20.46 -10.97 -13.60
CA LEU A 69 -20.34 -10.20 -14.83
C LEU A 69 -19.45 -10.98 -15.82
N THR A 70 -20.07 -11.44 -16.90
CA THR A 70 -19.39 -12.23 -17.92
C THR A 70 -18.91 -11.32 -19.04
N VAL A 71 -17.59 -11.29 -19.26
CA VAL A 71 -16.99 -10.50 -20.35
C VAL A 71 -17.59 -10.94 -21.69
N GLN A 72 -18.17 -9.99 -22.41
CA GLN A 72 -18.70 -10.17 -23.76
C GLN A 72 -18.28 -8.98 -24.62
N GLY A 73 -17.63 -9.28 -25.75
CA GLY A 73 -17.03 -8.26 -26.61
C GLY A 73 -15.70 -7.74 -26.06
N ALA A 74 -15.14 -6.74 -26.73
CA ALA A 74 -13.95 -6.04 -26.27
C ALA A 74 -14.35 -4.81 -25.45
N PRO A 75 -13.55 -4.41 -24.43
CA PRO A 75 -13.70 -3.11 -23.80
C PRO A 75 -13.51 -1.99 -24.83
N PRO A 76 -14.05 -0.79 -24.57
CA PRO A 76 -13.85 0.35 -25.45
C PRO A 76 -12.36 0.69 -25.57
N PRO A 77 -11.90 1.21 -26.72
CA PRO A 77 -10.54 1.72 -26.83
C PRO A 77 -10.37 2.90 -25.85
N LEU A 78 -9.31 2.86 -25.06
CA LEU A 78 -8.97 3.90 -24.11
C LEU A 78 -7.76 4.69 -24.62
N ALA A 79 -7.71 5.98 -24.29
CA ALA A 79 -6.55 6.81 -24.60
C ALA A 79 -5.45 6.70 -23.53
N ALA A 80 -5.81 6.34 -22.29
CA ALA A 80 -4.87 6.02 -21.22
C ALA A 80 -4.02 4.79 -21.56
N ARG A 81 -2.76 4.80 -21.14
CA ARG A 81 -1.80 3.74 -21.47
C ARG A 81 -1.96 2.48 -20.64
N MET A 82 -2.48 2.61 -19.41
CA MET A 82 -2.76 1.48 -18.55
C MET A 82 -4.16 1.60 -17.93
N SER A 83 -4.91 0.50 -17.94
CA SER A 83 -6.16 0.38 -17.22
C SER A 83 -6.37 -1.02 -16.67
N TYR A 84 -7.18 -1.11 -15.62
CA TYR A 84 -7.65 -2.37 -15.07
C TYR A 84 -9.06 -2.18 -14.52
N LEU A 85 -9.94 -3.15 -14.76
CA LEU A 85 -11.32 -3.15 -14.25
C LEU A 85 -11.66 -4.54 -13.74
N ILE A 86 -12.22 -4.61 -12.53
CA ILE A 86 -12.76 -5.84 -11.97
C ILE A 86 -14.22 -5.67 -11.56
N ASP A 87 -14.91 -6.80 -11.55
CA ASP A 87 -16.09 -7.02 -10.71
C ASP A 87 -15.60 -7.25 -9.27
N ALA A 88 -15.86 -6.32 -8.37
CA ALA A 88 -15.37 -6.37 -6.99
C ALA A 88 -16.13 -7.39 -6.13
N ASP A 89 -17.32 -7.82 -6.55
CA ASP A 89 -18.12 -8.82 -5.84
C ASP A 89 -17.53 -10.22 -6.02
N THR A 90 -16.93 -10.48 -7.18
CA THR A 90 -16.41 -11.81 -7.57
C THR A 90 -14.89 -11.85 -7.69
N GLY A 91 -14.25 -10.69 -7.84
CA GLY A 91 -12.83 -10.56 -8.17
C GLY A 91 -12.51 -10.82 -9.64
N HIS A 92 -13.51 -11.01 -10.50
CA HIS A 92 -13.31 -11.32 -11.91
C HIS A 92 -12.77 -10.09 -12.66
N VAL A 93 -11.69 -10.30 -13.42
CA VAL A 93 -11.11 -9.27 -14.28
C VAL A 93 -11.99 -9.08 -15.50
N LEU A 94 -12.49 -7.86 -15.69
CA LEU A 94 -13.37 -7.51 -16.80
C LEU A 94 -12.58 -6.91 -17.96
N ALA A 95 -11.62 -6.04 -17.66
CA ALA A 95 -10.75 -5.43 -18.66
C ALA A 95 -9.34 -5.24 -18.11
N ASP A 96 -8.36 -5.46 -18.98
CA ASP A 96 -6.95 -5.27 -18.69
C ASP A 96 -6.28 -4.64 -19.93
N THR A 97 -5.77 -3.43 -19.77
CA THR A 97 -4.91 -2.78 -20.76
C THR A 97 -3.58 -2.48 -20.10
N ASN A 98 -2.54 -3.27 -20.38
CA ASN A 98 -1.21 -3.13 -19.76
C ASN A 98 -1.25 -3.04 -18.22
N GLY A 99 -2.22 -3.71 -17.58
CA GLY A 99 -2.58 -3.49 -16.19
C GLY A 99 -1.50 -3.92 -15.20
N GLU A 100 -0.60 -4.81 -15.59
CA GLU A 100 0.53 -5.32 -14.80
C GLU A 100 1.85 -4.56 -15.08
N ARG A 101 1.83 -3.48 -15.88
CA ARG A 101 3.03 -2.67 -16.19
C ARG A 101 3.35 -1.72 -15.04
N PRO A 102 4.58 -1.77 -14.46
CA PRO A 102 4.98 -0.83 -13.41
C PRO A 102 5.08 0.60 -13.93
N VAL A 103 4.44 1.53 -13.23
CA VAL A 103 4.44 2.98 -13.51
C VAL A 103 4.40 3.81 -12.23
N PRO A 104 4.80 5.10 -12.28
CA PRO A 104 4.53 6.04 -11.20
C PRO A 104 3.02 6.17 -10.93
N MET A 105 2.65 6.39 -9.67
CA MET A 105 1.24 6.37 -9.23
C MET A 105 0.72 7.71 -8.70
N ALA A 106 1.61 8.68 -8.51
CA ALA A 106 1.29 9.96 -7.90
C ALA A 106 0.49 9.78 -6.59
N SER A 107 -0.46 10.68 -6.32
CA SER A 107 -1.26 10.68 -5.09
C SER A 107 -2.17 9.46 -4.87
N THR A 108 -2.26 8.50 -5.79
CA THR A 108 -2.97 7.24 -5.48
C THR A 108 -2.26 6.45 -4.37
N THR A 109 -0.98 6.76 -4.10
CA THR A 109 -0.23 6.32 -2.92
C THR A 109 -0.99 6.53 -1.61
N LYS A 110 -1.76 7.61 -1.49
CA LYS A 110 -2.47 7.94 -0.25
C LYS A 110 -3.53 6.90 0.14
N ILE A 111 -3.93 6.01 -0.77
CA ILE A 111 -4.81 4.86 -0.47
C ILE A 111 -4.17 3.99 0.61
N ILE A 112 -2.89 3.60 0.46
CA ILE A 112 -2.22 2.74 1.45
C ILE A 112 -1.95 3.51 2.76
N THR A 113 -1.64 4.81 2.67
CA THR A 113 -1.46 5.68 3.84
C THR A 113 -2.73 5.75 4.68
N ALA A 114 -3.88 6.02 4.04
CA ALA A 114 -5.17 6.03 4.69
C ALA A 114 -5.51 4.66 5.29
N LEU A 115 -5.26 3.59 4.54
CA LEU A 115 -5.55 2.22 4.96
C LEU A 115 -4.81 1.83 6.25
N ILE A 116 -3.48 2.04 6.28
CA ILE A 116 -2.66 1.76 7.46
C ILE A 116 -3.10 2.64 8.63
N ALA A 117 -3.39 3.92 8.38
CA ALA A 117 -3.81 4.85 9.42
C ALA A 117 -5.16 4.45 10.04
N ILE A 118 -6.12 3.99 9.25
CA ILE A 118 -7.42 3.51 9.74
C ILE A 118 -7.24 2.22 10.56
N GLN A 119 -6.36 1.31 10.14
CA GLN A 119 -6.19 0.02 10.83
C GLN A 119 -5.33 0.07 12.09
N SER A 120 -4.33 0.96 12.14
CA SER A 120 -3.37 1.04 13.25
C SER A 120 -3.62 2.21 14.21
N GLY A 121 -4.29 3.26 13.74
CA GLY A 121 -4.56 4.46 14.51
C GLY A 121 -5.85 4.41 15.31
N LYS A 122 -5.93 5.24 16.35
CA LYS A 122 -7.19 5.56 17.05
C LYS A 122 -7.78 6.80 16.40
N LEU A 123 -8.96 6.68 15.79
CA LEU A 123 -9.56 7.76 14.98
C LEU A 123 -9.74 9.09 15.75
N ASP A 124 -9.99 9.03 17.06
CA ASP A 124 -10.14 10.22 17.91
C ASP A 124 -8.83 10.75 18.52
N GLN A 125 -7.68 10.12 18.25
CA GLN A 125 -6.41 10.63 18.76
C GLN A 125 -6.03 11.94 18.06
N MET A 126 -5.47 12.87 18.83
CA MET A 126 -4.95 14.13 18.32
C MET A 126 -3.57 13.91 17.71
N ILE A 127 -3.37 14.41 16.50
CA ILE A 127 -2.11 14.45 15.76
C ILE A 127 -1.62 15.90 15.80
N THR A 128 -0.37 16.10 16.20
CA THR A 128 0.26 17.43 16.14
C THR A 128 1.01 17.54 14.82
N VAL A 129 0.65 18.53 14.02
CA VAL A 129 1.32 18.83 12.75
C VAL A 129 2.68 19.46 13.04
N LYS A 130 3.73 18.88 12.46
CA LYS A 130 5.11 19.32 12.60
C LYS A 130 5.57 20.11 11.35
N GLN A 131 6.76 20.68 11.42
CA GLN A 131 7.30 21.54 10.35
C GLN A 131 7.59 20.75 9.08
N ASP A 132 8.12 19.53 9.19
CA ASP A 132 8.37 18.60 8.08
C ASP A 132 7.13 18.33 7.20
N ALA A 133 5.95 18.21 7.81
CA ALA A 133 4.70 18.08 7.07
C ALA A 133 4.41 19.29 6.16
N ILE A 134 4.71 20.50 6.64
CA ILE A 134 4.48 21.73 5.86
C ILE A 134 5.58 21.90 4.80
N ASP A 135 6.83 21.61 5.17
CA ASP A 135 7.97 21.65 4.26
C ASP A 135 7.79 20.70 3.08
N ARG A 136 7.12 19.55 3.31
CA ARG A 136 6.83 18.56 2.27
C ARG A 136 6.05 19.12 1.07
N VAL A 137 5.15 20.07 1.31
CA VAL A 137 4.32 20.70 0.27
C VAL A 137 5.18 21.54 -0.68
N GLY A 138 6.33 22.06 -0.22
CA GLY A 138 7.24 22.86 -1.04
C GLY A 138 6.60 24.16 -1.53
N TYR A 139 6.27 25.08 -0.62
CA TYR A 139 5.69 26.38 -0.98
C TYR A 139 6.75 27.33 -1.54
N HIS A 140 6.48 27.89 -2.73
CA HIS A 140 7.36 28.84 -3.41
C HIS A 140 6.89 30.28 -3.21
N SER A 141 7.81 31.24 -3.41
CA SER A 141 7.54 32.67 -3.23
C SER A 141 6.57 33.25 -4.26
N ASP A 142 6.38 32.58 -5.40
CA ASP A 142 5.41 32.93 -6.43
C ASP A 142 3.99 32.36 -6.16
N GLY A 143 3.82 31.65 -5.04
CA GLY A 143 2.55 31.04 -4.63
C GLY A 143 2.27 29.66 -5.21
N SER A 144 3.18 29.11 -6.02
CA SER A 144 3.11 27.72 -6.46
C SER A 144 3.56 26.75 -5.36
N THR A 145 3.23 25.46 -5.52
CA THR A 145 3.62 24.39 -4.60
C THR A 145 4.14 23.18 -5.38
N ASP A 146 5.09 22.46 -4.80
CA ASP A 146 5.53 21.16 -5.33
C ASP A 146 4.43 20.10 -5.15
N GLY A 147 3.70 20.18 -4.04
CA GLY A 147 2.71 19.21 -3.60
C GLY A 147 1.31 19.76 -3.43
N SER A 148 0.36 18.85 -3.26
CA SER A 148 -1.00 19.19 -2.82
C SER A 148 -1.03 19.36 -1.31
N SER A 149 -1.95 20.17 -0.79
CA SER A 149 -2.00 20.48 0.64
C SER A 149 -3.42 20.45 1.19
N ALA A 150 -3.54 19.99 2.44
CA ALA A 150 -4.73 20.14 3.27
C ALA A 150 -4.74 21.48 4.04
N TYR A 151 -3.78 22.37 3.75
CA TYR A 151 -3.56 23.68 4.36
C TYR A 151 -3.40 23.63 5.88
N LEU A 152 -2.72 22.58 6.36
CA LEU A 152 -2.43 22.41 7.77
C LEU A 152 -1.44 23.45 8.28
N LYS A 153 -1.38 23.66 9.60
CA LYS A 153 -0.44 24.61 10.23
C LYS A 153 0.44 23.92 11.26
N VAL A 154 1.69 24.34 11.36
CA VAL A 154 2.61 23.84 12.40
C VAL A 154 2.04 24.08 13.79
N GLY A 155 2.09 23.05 14.63
CA GLY A 155 1.52 23.05 15.98
C GLY A 155 0.02 22.84 16.03
N GLU A 156 -0.66 22.75 14.89
CA GLU A 156 -2.07 22.40 14.85
C GLU A 156 -2.30 21.01 15.44
N GLN A 157 -3.31 20.88 16.29
CA GLN A 157 -3.78 19.59 16.78
C GLN A 157 -5.08 19.22 16.07
N ILE A 158 -5.05 18.10 15.35
CA ILE A 158 -6.18 17.61 14.57
C ILE A 158 -6.45 16.13 14.86
N LYS A 159 -7.72 15.73 14.93
CA LYS A 159 -8.05 14.30 15.10
C LYS A 159 -7.63 13.52 13.87
N LEU A 160 -7.11 12.30 14.06
CA LEU A 160 -6.75 11.42 12.95
C LEU A 160 -7.91 11.21 11.96
N LYS A 161 -9.16 11.10 12.46
CA LYS A 161 -10.34 10.98 11.61
C LYS A 161 -10.49 12.16 10.63
N ASP A 162 -10.23 13.39 11.08
CA ASP A 162 -10.40 14.61 10.29
C ASP A 162 -9.21 14.74 9.34
N LEU A 163 -8.02 14.43 9.83
CA LEU A 163 -6.79 14.41 9.03
C LEU A 163 -6.86 13.41 7.86
N LEU A 164 -7.57 12.29 8.01
CA LEU A 164 -7.84 11.34 6.92
C LEU A 164 -8.73 11.94 5.82
N TYR A 165 -9.64 12.87 6.14
CA TYR A 165 -10.36 13.63 5.12
C TYR A 165 -9.42 14.63 4.42
N GLY A 166 -8.56 15.32 5.16
CA GLY A 166 -7.51 16.19 4.60
C GLY A 166 -6.51 15.43 3.72
N LEU A 167 -6.23 14.16 4.02
CA LEU A 167 -5.43 13.27 3.19
C LEU A 167 -6.13 12.94 1.87
N MET A 168 -7.40 12.53 1.93
CA MET A 168 -8.06 11.89 0.78
C MET A 168 -8.77 12.86 -0.16
N LEU A 169 -9.41 13.92 0.37
CA LEU A 169 -10.24 14.83 -0.42
C LEU A 169 -9.39 15.82 -1.24
N PRO A 170 -8.63 16.74 -0.61
CA PRO A 170 -7.79 17.70 -1.31
C PRO A 170 -6.45 17.09 -1.71
N SER A 171 -6.22 15.82 -1.38
CA SER A 171 -4.96 15.11 -1.63
C SER A 171 -3.75 15.64 -0.84
N GLY A 172 -3.94 16.10 0.40
CA GLY A 172 -2.90 16.78 1.17
C GLY A 172 -1.65 15.94 1.44
N ASP A 173 -0.49 16.43 1.00
CA ASP A 173 0.84 15.84 1.23
C ASP A 173 1.30 16.10 2.67
N ASP A 174 0.98 17.28 3.20
CA ASP A 174 1.11 17.65 4.61
C ASP A 174 0.36 16.67 5.53
N ALA A 175 -0.87 16.31 5.19
CA ALA A 175 -1.64 15.32 5.93
C ALA A 175 -0.99 13.93 5.88
N ALA A 176 -0.41 13.54 4.74
CA ALA A 176 0.25 12.24 4.59
C ALA A 176 1.49 12.13 5.49
N VAL A 177 2.34 13.16 5.51
CA VAL A 177 3.54 13.19 6.37
C VAL A 177 3.15 13.26 7.85
N ALA A 178 2.19 14.11 8.23
CA ALA A 178 1.73 14.19 9.61
C ALA A 178 1.17 12.85 10.13
N ILE A 179 0.41 12.12 9.30
CA ILE A 179 -0.06 10.76 9.61
C ILE A 179 1.11 9.79 9.74
N ALA A 180 2.04 9.82 8.78
CA ALA A 180 3.17 8.92 8.71
C ALA A 180 4.08 9.04 9.95
N ASP A 181 4.44 10.27 10.33
CA ASP A 181 5.29 10.51 11.49
C ASP A 181 4.60 10.11 12.79
N ALA A 182 3.31 10.43 12.94
CA ALA A 182 2.60 10.16 14.18
C ALA A 182 2.34 8.67 14.41
N LEU A 183 2.06 7.90 13.36
CA LEU A 183 1.76 6.46 13.49
C LEU A 183 2.98 5.57 13.26
N GLY A 184 3.94 6.04 12.46
CA GLY A 184 5.20 5.34 12.18
C GLY A 184 6.30 5.64 13.19
N GLY A 185 6.22 6.77 13.90
CA GLY A 185 7.34 7.33 14.68
C GLY A 185 8.29 8.16 13.81
N SER A 186 8.41 7.81 12.53
CA SER A 186 9.03 8.58 11.45
C SER A 186 8.38 8.21 10.12
N THR A 187 8.49 9.10 9.14
CA THR A 187 8.03 8.86 7.76
C THR A 187 8.69 7.62 7.14
N GLU A 188 9.99 7.41 7.34
CA GLU A 188 10.71 6.23 6.81
C GLU A 188 10.17 4.92 7.40
N THR A 189 9.91 4.91 8.70
CA THR A 189 9.34 3.73 9.38
C THR A 189 7.93 3.45 8.87
N PHE A 190 7.15 4.49 8.59
CA PHE A 190 5.83 4.34 8.01
C PHE A 190 5.90 3.78 6.57
N VAL A 191 6.82 4.26 5.74
CA VAL A 191 7.05 3.73 4.38
C VAL A 191 7.46 2.26 4.40
N GLN A 192 8.31 1.84 5.34
CA GLN A 192 8.62 0.41 5.53
C GLN A 192 7.36 -0.42 5.83
N ARG A 193 6.43 0.12 6.62
CA ARG A 193 5.14 -0.53 6.90
C ARG A 193 4.25 -0.56 5.66
N MET A 194 4.25 0.48 4.82
CA MET A 194 3.53 0.49 3.54
C MET A 194 3.98 -0.68 2.66
N ASN A 195 5.29 -0.84 2.47
CA ASN A 195 5.86 -1.92 1.66
C ASN A 195 5.61 -3.30 2.27
N LEU A 196 5.75 -3.46 3.58
CA LEU A 196 5.43 -4.73 4.26
C LEU A 196 3.95 -5.09 4.12
N PHE A 197 3.07 -4.10 4.20
CA PHE A 197 1.63 -4.29 4.09
C PHE A 197 1.25 -4.78 2.69
N THR A 198 1.72 -4.13 1.63
CA THR A 198 1.41 -4.53 0.25
C THR A 198 2.06 -5.85 -0.13
N PHE A 199 3.27 -6.14 0.35
CA PHE A 199 3.87 -7.46 0.22
C PHE A 199 3.00 -8.56 0.84
N ARG A 200 2.46 -8.35 2.04
CA ARG A 200 1.56 -9.31 2.71
C ARG A 200 0.22 -9.47 2.00
N LEU A 201 -0.21 -8.47 1.24
CA LEU A 201 -1.39 -8.55 0.37
C LEU A 201 -1.10 -9.17 -1.01
N GLY A 202 0.15 -9.55 -1.30
CA GLY A 202 0.55 -10.14 -2.58
C GLY A 202 0.67 -9.13 -3.72
N LEU A 203 0.78 -7.84 -3.41
CA LEU A 203 0.94 -6.76 -4.38
C LEU A 203 2.43 -6.56 -4.67
N PHE A 204 3.00 -7.51 -5.41
CA PHE A 204 4.45 -7.63 -5.60
C PHE A 204 5.02 -6.63 -6.60
N GLN A 205 4.18 -5.96 -7.39
CA GLN A 205 4.60 -4.98 -8.39
C GLN A 205 4.36 -3.54 -7.90
N THR A 206 4.40 -3.35 -6.57
CA THR A 206 4.22 -2.06 -5.91
C THR A 206 5.35 -1.80 -4.91
N HIS A 207 5.95 -0.62 -4.97
CA HIS A 207 6.93 -0.15 -4.00
C HIS A 207 6.73 1.33 -3.67
N TYR A 208 6.75 1.64 -2.38
CA TYR A 208 6.60 2.97 -1.82
C TYR A 208 7.93 3.49 -1.28
N VAL A 209 8.13 4.80 -1.42
CA VAL A 209 9.31 5.52 -0.90
C VAL A 209 8.90 6.75 -0.08
N ASN A 210 7.62 7.15 -0.16
CA ASN A 210 7.02 8.24 0.60
C ASN A 210 5.51 7.95 0.80
N PRO A 211 4.82 8.63 1.74
CA PRO A 211 3.42 8.38 2.06
C PRO A 211 2.42 9.16 1.19
N ASP A 212 2.89 10.11 0.40
CA ASP A 212 2.07 11.06 -0.35
C ASP A 212 2.03 10.79 -1.86
N GLY A 213 3.08 10.20 -2.43
CA GLY A 213 3.22 9.93 -3.86
C GLY A 213 3.72 11.10 -4.70
N LEU A 214 4.10 12.23 -4.09
CA LEU A 214 4.74 13.34 -4.79
C LEU A 214 6.13 12.88 -5.28
N THR A 215 6.30 12.92 -6.60
CA THR A 215 7.53 12.63 -7.30
C THR A 215 8.50 13.79 -7.07
N GLN A 216 9.42 13.68 -6.13
CA GLN A 216 10.63 14.51 -6.15
C GLN A 216 11.66 13.83 -7.06
N ASP A 217 12.45 14.65 -7.76
CA ASP A 217 13.41 14.26 -8.81
C ASP A 217 14.46 13.22 -8.39
N GLU A 218 14.50 12.83 -7.11
CA GLU A 218 15.53 11.98 -6.50
C GLU A 218 15.17 10.50 -6.33
N LEU A 219 13.94 10.04 -6.66
CA LEU A 219 13.52 8.66 -6.36
C LEU A 219 13.44 7.71 -7.57
N ASN A 220 14.27 7.95 -8.60
CA ASN A 220 14.86 6.96 -9.53
C ASN A 220 14.01 5.73 -9.93
N GLY A 221 12.73 5.93 -10.26
CA GLY A 221 11.85 4.83 -10.68
C GLY A 221 11.57 3.79 -9.59
N GLN A 222 11.86 4.08 -8.32
CA GLN A 222 11.59 3.19 -7.18
C GLN A 222 10.18 3.39 -6.61
N HIS A 223 9.51 4.52 -6.86
CA HIS A 223 8.10 4.69 -6.51
C HIS A 223 7.20 4.23 -7.64
N TYR A 224 6.66 3.02 -7.55
CA TYR A 224 5.89 2.44 -8.65
C TYR A 224 4.79 1.51 -8.16
N THR A 225 3.80 1.29 -9.02
CA THR A 225 2.73 0.32 -8.87
C THR A 225 2.26 -0.15 -10.24
N THR A 226 1.30 -1.05 -10.28
CA THR A 226 0.54 -1.38 -11.49
C THR A 226 -0.93 -1.00 -11.32
N ALA A 227 -1.67 -0.92 -12.43
CA ALA A 227 -3.12 -0.68 -12.38
C ALA A 227 -3.85 -1.86 -11.70
N ALA A 228 -3.36 -3.08 -11.91
CA ALA A 228 -3.86 -4.28 -11.25
C ALA A 228 -3.65 -4.23 -9.73
N ASP A 229 -2.44 -3.92 -9.26
CA ASP A 229 -2.15 -3.88 -7.82
C ASP A 229 -2.87 -2.74 -7.11
N LEU A 230 -3.01 -1.56 -7.73
CA LEU A 230 -3.85 -0.49 -7.19
C LEU A 230 -5.32 -0.91 -7.10
N THR A 231 -5.85 -1.59 -8.12
CA THR A 231 -7.23 -2.07 -8.13
C THR A 231 -7.47 -3.10 -7.02
N ARG A 232 -6.52 -4.01 -6.79
CA ARG A 232 -6.55 -4.99 -5.70
C ARG A 232 -6.48 -4.31 -4.33
N LEU A 233 -5.55 -3.37 -4.15
CA LEU A 233 -5.44 -2.56 -2.92
C LEU A 233 -6.73 -1.81 -2.62
N ALA A 234 -7.31 -1.17 -3.63
CA ALA A 234 -8.56 -0.43 -3.54
C ALA A 234 -9.74 -1.33 -3.18
N THR A 235 -9.81 -2.52 -3.79
CA THR A 235 -10.83 -3.53 -3.47
C THR A 235 -10.74 -3.98 -2.01
N TYR A 236 -9.52 -4.15 -1.48
CA TYR A 236 -9.32 -4.41 -0.05
C TYR A 236 -9.76 -3.22 0.81
N ALA A 237 -9.34 -2.01 0.45
CA ALA A 237 -9.64 -0.79 1.22
C ALA A 237 -11.15 -0.47 1.26
N MET A 238 -11.87 -0.67 0.16
CA MET A 238 -13.32 -0.42 0.07
C MET A 238 -14.17 -1.35 0.95
N LYS A 239 -13.62 -2.48 1.44
CA LYS A 239 -14.28 -3.32 2.44
C LYS A 239 -14.31 -2.70 3.84
N ILE A 240 -13.53 -1.63 4.07
CA ILE A 240 -13.47 -0.93 5.35
C ILE A 240 -14.49 0.21 5.32
N PRO A 241 -15.57 0.17 6.13
CA PRO A 241 -16.67 1.13 6.03
C PRO A 241 -16.24 2.59 6.12
N PHE A 242 -15.28 2.88 7.00
CA PHE A 242 -14.80 4.26 7.17
C PHE A 242 -13.96 4.74 5.99
N PHE A 243 -13.17 3.87 5.34
CA PHE A 243 -12.45 4.23 4.12
C PHE A 243 -13.43 4.55 2.99
N ALA A 244 -14.41 3.67 2.75
CA ALA A 244 -15.47 3.88 1.76
C ALA A 244 -16.24 5.18 2.01
N GLN A 245 -16.56 5.49 3.27
CA GLN A 245 -17.18 6.76 3.67
C GLN A 245 -16.32 7.97 3.28
N ILE A 246 -15.02 7.95 3.57
CA ILE A 246 -14.13 9.08 3.27
C ILE A 246 -14.10 9.34 1.75
N VAL A 247 -13.84 8.31 0.95
CA VAL A 247 -13.58 8.49 -0.49
C VAL A 247 -14.81 8.85 -1.31
N GLN A 248 -16.02 8.51 -0.83
CA GLN A 248 -17.28 8.95 -1.44
C GLN A 248 -17.71 10.36 -1.01
N THR A 249 -17.04 10.98 -0.02
CA THR A 249 -17.45 12.28 0.53
C THR A 249 -17.05 13.42 -0.43
N PRO A 250 -18.00 14.23 -0.93
CA PRO A 250 -17.68 15.34 -1.85
C PRO A 250 -16.97 16.51 -1.16
N SER A 251 -17.34 16.82 0.08
CA SER A 251 -16.71 17.85 0.89
C SER A 251 -16.79 17.52 2.37
N TYR A 252 -15.79 17.99 3.13
CA TYR A 252 -15.71 17.80 4.58
C TYR A 252 -15.27 19.09 5.24
N SER A 253 -15.89 19.44 6.37
CA SER A 253 -15.59 20.66 7.10
C SER A 253 -15.35 20.37 8.57
N THR A 254 -14.31 21.01 9.11
CA THR A 254 -14.03 21.13 10.54
C THR A 254 -14.18 22.59 10.96
N ALA A 255 -13.87 22.91 12.21
CA ALA A 255 -13.86 24.30 12.66
C ALA A 255 -12.84 25.18 11.91
N ASN A 256 -11.75 24.58 11.42
CA ASN A 256 -10.61 25.31 10.84
C ASN A 256 -10.40 25.04 9.35
N HIS A 257 -11.01 23.98 8.81
CA HIS A 257 -10.74 23.49 7.46
C HIS A 257 -12.01 23.19 6.69
N VAL A 258 -11.98 23.44 5.38
CA VAL A 258 -12.96 22.97 4.42
C VAL A 258 -12.20 22.33 3.28
N TRP A 259 -12.44 21.04 3.06
CA TRP A 259 -11.81 20.29 1.99
C TRP A 259 -12.84 19.79 1.01
N THR A 260 -12.49 19.85 -0.27
CA THR A 260 -13.30 19.37 -1.38
C THR A 260 -12.58 18.22 -2.06
N ASN A 261 -13.35 17.21 -2.44
CA ASN A 261 -12.83 16.05 -3.12
C ASN A 261 -12.38 16.43 -4.54
N THR A 262 -11.16 16.04 -4.89
CA THR A 262 -10.59 16.23 -6.23
C THR A 262 -11.23 15.34 -7.30
N ASN A 263 -11.96 14.28 -6.91
CA ASN A 263 -12.66 13.41 -7.84
C ASN A 263 -13.99 14.01 -8.30
N LEU A 264 -13.97 14.71 -9.44
CA LEU A 264 -15.17 15.32 -10.04
C LEU A 264 -16.19 14.30 -10.54
N LEU A 265 -15.82 13.02 -10.67
CA LEU A 265 -16.77 11.99 -11.10
C LEU A 265 -17.81 11.66 -10.03
N LEU A 266 -17.55 11.98 -8.75
CA LEU A 266 -18.52 11.79 -7.67
C LEU A 266 -19.84 12.54 -7.92
N SER A 267 -19.78 13.71 -8.58
CA SER A 267 -20.96 14.50 -8.92
C SER A 267 -21.41 14.35 -10.38
N THR A 268 -20.57 13.79 -11.26
CA THR A 268 -20.81 13.78 -12.71
C THR A 268 -21.02 12.40 -13.32
N TYR A 269 -20.83 11.31 -12.57
CA TYR A 269 -21.08 9.95 -13.04
C TYR A 269 -22.03 9.19 -12.11
N PRO A 270 -23.19 8.70 -12.61
CA PRO A 270 -24.15 7.98 -11.78
C PRO A 270 -23.55 6.71 -11.16
N GLY A 271 -23.63 6.60 -9.83
CA GLY A 271 -23.13 5.46 -9.07
C GLY A 271 -21.66 5.56 -8.64
N MET A 272 -20.93 6.62 -9.02
CA MET A 272 -19.54 6.82 -8.57
C MET A 272 -19.49 6.97 -7.04
N ASN A 273 -18.58 6.24 -6.40
CA ASN A 273 -18.40 6.26 -4.94
C ASN A 273 -16.92 6.27 -4.51
N GLY A 274 -15.99 6.61 -5.40
CA GLY A 274 -14.57 6.77 -5.06
C GLY A 274 -13.64 6.75 -6.28
N ILE A 275 -12.33 6.64 -6.11
CA ILE A 275 -11.61 6.50 -4.83
C ILE A 275 -10.57 7.60 -4.69
N LYS A 276 -9.57 7.66 -5.59
CA LYS A 276 -8.47 8.61 -5.44
C LYS A 276 -7.86 9.00 -6.78
N THR A 277 -7.77 10.31 -6.99
CA THR A 277 -7.03 10.96 -8.08
C THR A 277 -5.53 11.04 -7.77
N GLY A 278 -4.71 11.12 -8.81
CA GLY A 278 -3.30 11.50 -8.72
C GLY A 278 -2.84 12.17 -10.01
N HIS A 279 -1.87 13.07 -9.87
CA HIS A 279 -1.18 13.70 -10.99
C HIS A 279 0.23 14.11 -10.57
N THR A 280 1.21 13.76 -11.40
CA THR A 280 2.54 14.38 -11.49
C THR A 280 2.95 14.31 -12.96
N ASP A 281 3.91 15.13 -13.38
CA ASP A 281 4.39 15.10 -14.77
C ASP A 281 4.91 13.71 -15.18
N ALA A 282 5.48 12.97 -14.23
CA ALA A 282 5.99 11.61 -14.44
C ALA A 282 4.89 10.53 -14.48
N ALA A 283 3.80 10.71 -13.73
CA ALA A 283 2.70 9.72 -13.65
C ALA A 283 1.59 9.96 -14.68
N GLY A 284 1.54 11.16 -15.27
CA GLY A 284 0.36 11.63 -16.00
C GLY A 284 -0.86 11.74 -15.06
N TRP A 285 -2.05 11.67 -15.63
CA TRP A 285 -3.30 11.75 -14.89
C TRP A 285 -3.81 10.35 -14.50
N CYS A 286 -3.84 10.08 -13.19
CA CYS A 286 -4.19 8.79 -12.61
C CYS A 286 -5.49 8.86 -11.82
N LEU A 287 -6.32 7.81 -11.89
CA LEU A 287 -7.50 7.64 -11.04
C LEU A 287 -7.71 6.19 -10.70
N VAL A 288 -7.80 5.90 -9.41
CA VAL A 288 -8.43 4.69 -8.90
C VAL A 288 -9.90 5.01 -8.63
N PHE A 289 -10.80 4.25 -9.22
CA PHE A 289 -12.23 4.54 -9.21
C PHE A 289 -13.03 3.36 -8.67
N SER A 290 -14.22 3.67 -8.16
CA SER A 290 -15.23 2.70 -7.76
C SER A 290 -16.61 3.24 -8.10
N ALA A 291 -17.48 2.38 -8.60
CA ALA A 291 -18.87 2.72 -8.82
C ALA A 291 -19.79 1.53 -8.52
N THR A 292 -21.03 1.84 -8.13
CA THR A 292 -22.06 0.85 -7.86
C THR A 292 -23.33 1.17 -8.64
N ARG A 293 -23.86 0.18 -9.37
CA ARG A 293 -25.17 0.26 -10.03
C ARG A 293 -25.90 -1.07 -9.88
N ASN A 294 -27.18 -1.01 -9.52
CA ASN A 294 -28.05 -2.18 -9.40
C ASN A 294 -27.47 -3.32 -8.54
N GLY A 295 -26.69 -2.98 -7.50
CA GLY A 295 -26.05 -3.96 -6.61
C GLY A 295 -24.73 -4.54 -7.10
N HIS A 296 -24.24 -4.16 -8.29
CA HIS A 296 -22.93 -4.56 -8.80
C HIS A 296 -21.87 -3.52 -8.48
N HIS A 297 -20.70 -3.96 -8.02
CA HIS A 297 -19.58 -3.10 -7.64
C HIS A 297 -18.43 -3.25 -8.63
N LEU A 298 -18.09 -2.17 -9.32
CA LEU A 298 -16.94 -2.12 -10.22
C LEU A 298 -15.84 -1.26 -9.61
N ILE A 299 -14.63 -1.81 -9.57
CA ILE A 299 -13.43 -1.11 -9.09
C ILE A 299 -12.35 -1.24 -10.16
N GLY A 300 -11.60 -0.16 -10.38
CA GLY A 300 -10.54 -0.15 -11.37
C GLY A 300 -9.57 1.00 -11.21
N ALA A 301 -8.61 1.05 -12.12
CA ALA A 301 -7.63 2.12 -12.23
C ALA A 301 -7.42 2.54 -13.68
N ILE A 302 -7.25 3.84 -13.91
CA ILE A 302 -6.71 4.46 -15.12
C ILE A 302 -5.38 5.13 -14.73
N LEU A 303 -4.28 4.79 -15.38
CA LEU A 303 -2.95 5.37 -15.13
C LEU A 303 -2.31 5.91 -16.43
N ASP A 304 -1.44 6.91 -16.29
CA ASP A 304 -0.70 7.53 -17.40
C ASP A 304 -1.64 7.99 -18.54
N SER A 305 -2.67 8.76 -18.15
CA SER A 305 -3.53 9.48 -19.10
C SER A 305 -2.97 10.89 -19.37
N SER A 306 -3.20 11.40 -20.57
CA SER A 306 -2.63 12.68 -21.04
C SER A 306 -3.29 13.92 -20.43
N SER A 307 -4.53 13.83 -19.97
CA SER A 307 -5.25 14.93 -19.35
C SER A 307 -6.31 14.43 -18.37
N GLN A 308 -6.74 15.29 -17.44
CA GLN A 308 -7.88 14.98 -16.57
C GLN A 308 -9.15 14.64 -17.38
N VAL A 309 -9.42 15.39 -18.44
CA VAL A 309 -10.62 15.19 -19.28
C VAL A 309 -10.57 13.82 -19.96
N THR A 310 -9.41 13.45 -20.49
CA THR A 310 -9.18 12.13 -21.11
C THR A 310 -9.37 11.01 -20.08
N ARG A 311 -8.72 11.12 -18.92
CA ARG A 311 -8.84 10.17 -17.81
C ARG A 311 -10.29 9.98 -17.38
N ASP A 312 -11.03 11.08 -17.23
CA ASP A 312 -12.44 11.05 -16.81
C ASP A 312 -13.32 10.42 -17.90
N SER A 313 -13.07 10.72 -19.18
CA SER A 313 -13.78 10.12 -20.31
C SER A 313 -13.54 8.61 -20.42
N ASP A 314 -12.28 8.17 -20.33
CA ASP A 314 -11.90 6.76 -20.36
C ASP A 314 -12.54 5.99 -19.19
N THR A 315 -12.53 6.59 -17.99
CA THR A 315 -13.16 5.99 -16.80
C THR A 315 -14.66 5.78 -17.01
N LYS A 316 -15.38 6.79 -17.54
CA LYS A 316 -16.81 6.69 -17.82
C LYS A 316 -17.10 5.61 -18.86
N ALA A 317 -16.34 5.58 -19.96
CA ALA A 317 -16.50 4.60 -21.03
C ALA A 317 -16.28 3.17 -20.51
N LEU A 318 -15.24 2.96 -19.69
CA LEU A 318 -14.90 1.66 -19.13
C LEU A 318 -15.96 1.18 -18.13
N LEU A 319 -16.46 2.06 -17.27
CA LEU A 319 -17.55 1.75 -16.34
C LEU A 319 -18.88 1.48 -17.06
N ASP A 320 -19.25 2.31 -18.04
CA ASP A 320 -20.48 2.11 -18.82
C ASP A 320 -20.44 0.79 -19.59
N TRP A 321 -19.28 0.41 -20.13
CA TRP A 321 -19.09 -0.91 -20.72
C TRP A 321 -19.25 -2.02 -19.67
N GLY A 322 -18.57 -1.92 -18.53
CA GLY A 322 -18.60 -2.92 -17.46
C GLY A 322 -20.02 -3.16 -16.91
N PHE A 323 -20.80 -2.10 -16.69
CA PHE A 323 -22.18 -2.21 -16.21
C PHE A 323 -23.17 -2.75 -17.24
N ASN A 324 -22.81 -2.74 -18.53
CA ASN A 324 -23.62 -3.31 -19.60
C ASN A 324 -23.25 -4.77 -19.91
N LEU A 325 -22.25 -5.35 -19.22
CA LEU A 325 -21.93 -6.77 -19.37
C LEU A 325 -23.08 -7.65 -18.86
N PRO A 326 -23.33 -8.81 -19.52
CA PRO A 326 -24.36 -9.73 -19.07
C PRO A 326 -23.98 -10.36 -17.73
N VAL A 327 -24.95 -10.33 -16.81
CA VAL A 327 -24.88 -11.07 -15.54
C VAL A 327 -25.34 -12.51 -15.82
N ARG A 328 -24.48 -13.49 -15.55
CA ARG A 328 -24.81 -14.91 -15.72
C ARG A 328 -24.63 -15.68 -14.42
N PRO A 329 -25.38 -16.78 -14.20
CA PRO A 329 -25.07 -17.72 -13.12
C PRO A 329 -23.63 -18.22 -13.29
N PRO A 330 -22.89 -18.49 -12.20
CA PRO A 330 -21.58 -19.14 -12.31
C PRO A 330 -21.71 -20.48 -13.01
N ASN A 331 -20.76 -20.77 -13.90
CA ASN A 331 -20.60 -22.10 -14.51
C ASN A 331 -19.96 -23.08 -13.52
#